data_AF-A0AAE6TBM9-F1
#
_entry.id   AF-A0AAE6TBM9-F1
#
_cell.length_a   1.000
_cell.length_b   1.000
_cell.length_c   1.000
_cell.angle_alpha   90.00
_cell.angle_beta   90.00
_cell.angle_gamma   90.00
#
_symmetry.space_group_name_H-M   'P 1'
#
loop_
_entity.id
_entity.type
_entity.pdbx_description
1 polymer ?
#
loop_
_entity_poly.entity_id
_entity_poly.type
_entity_poly.pdbx_seq_one_letter_code
_entity_poly.pdbx_strand_id
1 'polypeptide(L)'
;MKKTLSIAALLCGLCVCAHAASMVTEWTGGAGPTEGNTYELGNAGNWSNGIPSRGNGQGPDVIFNNAGTVNVNGAMVDTSDGGGITVTGNSNVTVGGTRYTGNVTVGSGSTLNLGQVDFKSSDITLDGTLNLTVCGIDPGGNGARLVFGIGGIMNVNQKIWGASSFSVSGLLATTSTDLTVGEFQFVTRTLVTSAGFDGGSISLGDFTAEDGSALTKASGLMEGNAADYQGQYYLYTENGDVKVQYVVAGAVPEPATATLSLLGLAALMLRRRRA
;
A
#
# COMPACT_ATOMS: atom_id res chain seq x y z
N MET A 1 9.80 -68.21 -16.45
CA MET A 1 9.45 -68.09 -15.02
C MET A 1 10.68 -67.66 -14.22
N LYS A 2 10.69 -66.41 -13.75
CA LYS A 2 11.08 -65.94 -12.40
C LYS A 2 11.02 -64.42 -12.43
N LYS A 3 10.05 -63.87 -11.72
CA LYS A 3 9.84 -62.43 -11.51
C LYS A 3 10.83 -61.97 -10.44
N THR A 4 11.46 -60.82 -10.64
CA THR A 4 11.99 -60.02 -9.54
C THR A 4 11.82 -58.55 -9.91
N LEU A 5 10.86 -57.92 -9.23
CA LEU A 5 10.65 -56.48 -9.15
C LEU A 5 11.91 -55.84 -8.53
N SER A 6 12.41 -54.78 -9.14
CA SER A 6 13.27 -53.81 -8.46
C SER A 6 12.70 -52.41 -8.71
N ILE A 7 12.07 -51.88 -7.67
CA ILE A 7 11.59 -50.50 -7.56
C ILE A 7 12.82 -49.59 -7.51
N ALA A 8 13.08 -48.82 -8.56
CA ALA A 8 13.99 -47.68 -8.51
C ALA A 8 13.14 -46.44 -8.22
N ALA A 9 13.05 -46.07 -6.94
CA ALA A 9 12.43 -44.83 -6.53
C ALA A 9 13.21 -43.65 -7.12
N LEU A 10 12.47 -42.80 -7.82
CA LEU A 10 12.85 -41.53 -8.40
C LEU A 10 13.40 -40.61 -7.28
N LEU A 11 14.71 -40.49 -7.14
CA LEU A 11 15.35 -39.50 -6.26
C LEU A 11 15.45 -38.16 -7.01
N CYS A 12 14.31 -37.55 -7.32
CA CYS A 12 14.21 -36.18 -7.78
C CYS A 12 13.30 -35.41 -6.82
N GLY A 13 13.85 -34.36 -6.20
CA GLY A 13 13.04 -33.31 -5.60
C GLY A 13 12.90 -33.37 -4.08
N LEU A 14 14.01 -33.26 -3.34
CA LEU A 14 13.99 -32.78 -1.96
C LEU A 14 15.11 -31.74 -1.77
N CYS A 15 15.13 -30.73 -2.63
CA CYS A 15 15.54 -29.40 -2.17
C CYS A 15 14.33 -28.81 -1.44
N VAL A 16 14.19 -29.15 -0.16
CA VAL A 16 13.37 -28.34 0.73
C VAL A 16 14.09 -27.01 0.82
N CYS A 17 13.65 -26.03 0.04
CA CYS A 17 13.98 -24.65 0.29
C CYS A 17 13.46 -24.37 1.70
N ALA A 18 14.36 -24.46 2.68
CA ALA A 18 14.10 -24.01 4.03
C ALA A 18 13.89 -22.49 3.96
N HIS A 19 12.66 -22.07 3.65
CA HIS A 19 12.20 -20.79 4.14
C HIS A 19 12.19 -20.95 5.65
N ALA A 20 13.15 -20.33 6.33
CA ALA A 20 13.11 -20.21 7.78
C ALA A 20 11.71 -19.68 8.13
N ALA A 21 10.94 -20.46 8.89
CA ALA A 21 9.64 -20.04 9.33
C ALA A 21 9.81 -18.70 10.07
N SER A 22 9.21 -17.62 9.54
CA SER A 22 9.17 -16.38 10.29
C SER A 22 8.34 -16.64 11.54
N MET A 23 8.98 -16.62 12.70
CA MET A 23 8.30 -16.73 13.99
C MET A 23 7.49 -15.46 14.19
N VAL A 24 6.22 -15.47 13.76
CA VAL A 24 5.25 -14.44 14.10
C VAL A 24 4.93 -14.58 15.59
N THR A 25 5.36 -13.60 16.39
CA THR A 25 5.06 -13.59 17.82
C THR A 25 3.94 -12.58 18.07
N GLU A 26 2.78 -13.04 18.53
CA GLU A 26 1.72 -12.15 18.99
C GLU A 26 2.17 -11.43 20.28
N TRP A 27 2.10 -10.10 20.30
CA TRP A 27 2.50 -9.30 21.46
C TRP A 27 1.37 -8.40 21.94
N THR A 28 1.09 -8.42 23.25
CA THR A 28 0.03 -7.63 23.89
C THR A 28 0.51 -6.80 25.09
N GLY A 29 1.82 -6.86 25.42
CA GLY A 29 2.40 -6.21 26.60
C GLY A 29 2.78 -4.73 26.41
N GLY A 30 2.67 -3.93 27.47
CA GLY A 30 3.00 -2.49 27.43
C GLY A 30 4.49 -2.14 27.38
N ALA A 31 5.39 -3.11 27.50
CA ALA A 31 6.83 -2.87 27.35
C ALA A 31 7.27 -2.84 25.88
N GLY A 32 6.52 -3.47 24.97
CA GLY A 32 7.00 -3.82 23.62
C GLY A 32 7.92 -5.05 23.63
N PRO A 33 8.09 -5.73 22.48
CA PRO A 33 8.96 -6.89 22.36
C PRO A 33 10.45 -6.52 22.49
N THR A 34 11.27 -7.45 22.96
CA THR A 34 12.73 -7.27 23.11
C THR A 34 13.56 -8.16 22.18
N GLU A 35 12.98 -9.23 21.62
CA GLU A 35 13.63 -10.21 20.73
C GLU A 35 12.60 -10.81 19.75
N GLY A 36 13.04 -11.13 18.51
CA GLY A 36 12.15 -11.67 17.47
C GLY A 36 12.31 -10.99 16.11
N ASN A 37 11.68 -11.59 15.09
CA ASN A 37 11.79 -11.15 13.69
C ASN A 37 10.52 -10.48 13.16
N THR A 38 9.35 -11.02 13.52
CA THR A 38 8.04 -10.51 13.12
C THR A 38 7.11 -10.46 14.33
N TYR A 39 6.42 -9.33 14.51
CA TYR A 39 5.46 -9.13 15.59
C TYR A 39 4.11 -8.70 15.05
N GLU A 40 3.07 -9.49 15.33
CA GLU A 40 1.69 -9.13 15.03
C GLU A 40 0.98 -8.66 16.29
N LEU A 41 0.40 -7.48 16.22
CA LEU A 41 -0.12 -6.75 17.36
C LEU A 41 -1.60 -6.47 17.15
N GLY A 42 -2.43 -7.43 17.57
CA GLY A 42 -3.87 -7.27 17.69
C GLY A 42 -4.23 -6.61 19.02
N ASN A 43 -4.87 -5.43 18.99
CA ASN A 43 -5.29 -4.69 20.18
C ASN A 43 -4.15 -4.38 21.18
N ALA A 44 -2.96 -4.02 20.67
CA ALA A 44 -1.80 -3.75 21.51
C ALA A 44 -1.96 -2.45 22.32
N GLY A 45 -1.50 -2.48 23.58
CA GLY A 45 -1.35 -1.26 24.38
C GLY A 45 -0.18 -0.39 23.92
N ASN A 46 -0.05 0.81 24.50
CA ASN A 46 1.12 1.67 24.30
C ASN A 46 2.40 0.98 24.76
N TRP A 47 3.51 1.18 24.04
CA TRP A 47 4.81 0.63 24.41
C TRP A 47 5.65 1.67 25.15
N SER A 48 6.28 1.26 26.25
CA SER A 48 7.30 2.06 26.92
C SER A 48 8.65 2.02 26.19
N ASN A 49 9.00 0.87 25.60
CA ASN A 49 10.24 0.72 24.84
C ASN A 49 10.01 1.05 23.37
N GLY A 50 11.12 1.13 22.61
CA GLY A 50 11.10 1.34 21.18
C GLY A 50 10.98 0.03 20.40
N ILE A 51 10.98 0.13 19.07
CA ILE A 51 11.04 -1.05 18.20
C ILE A 51 12.48 -1.59 18.23
N PRO A 52 12.70 -2.86 18.63
CA PRO A 52 14.04 -3.43 18.75
C PRO A 52 14.72 -3.61 17.39
N SER A 53 16.06 -3.63 17.36
CA SER A 53 16.81 -4.06 16.18
C SER A 53 16.92 -5.59 16.15
N ARG A 54 16.95 -6.16 14.94
CA ARG A 54 17.54 -7.47 14.70
C ARG A 54 19.04 -7.27 14.51
N GLY A 55 19.87 -8.15 15.07
CA GLY A 55 21.33 -8.06 14.94
C GLY A 55 21.78 -7.91 13.48
N ASN A 56 23.02 -7.44 13.27
CA ASN A 56 23.60 -7.17 11.94
C ASN A 56 22.92 -6.04 11.15
N GLY A 57 22.37 -5.02 11.82
CA GLY A 57 21.82 -3.83 11.18
C GLY A 57 20.42 -4.02 10.58
N GLN A 58 19.71 -5.09 10.95
CA GLN A 58 18.41 -5.43 10.39
C GLN A 58 17.22 -4.96 11.23
N GLY A 59 16.15 -4.52 10.59
CA GLY A 59 14.89 -4.14 11.24
C GLY A 59 13.92 -5.33 11.37
N PRO A 60 13.08 -5.37 12.42
CA PRO A 60 11.97 -6.32 12.50
C PRO A 60 10.82 -5.92 11.59
N ASP A 61 9.96 -6.89 11.31
CA ASP A 61 8.64 -6.64 10.74
C ASP A 61 7.63 -6.46 11.88
N VAL A 62 7.08 -5.25 12.01
CA VAL A 62 6.11 -4.90 13.04
C VAL A 62 4.77 -4.64 12.38
N ILE A 63 3.74 -5.37 12.79
CA ILE A 63 2.42 -5.37 12.17
C ILE A 63 1.40 -4.96 13.23
N PHE A 64 0.86 -3.75 13.09
CA PHE A 64 -0.28 -3.25 13.85
C PHE A 64 -1.55 -3.50 13.03
N ASN A 65 -2.39 -4.43 13.47
CA ASN A 65 -3.64 -4.78 12.78
C ASN A 65 -4.80 -4.76 13.77
N ASN A 66 -5.83 -3.96 13.49
CA ASN A 66 -6.93 -3.70 14.43
C ASN A 66 -6.40 -3.32 15.83
N ALA A 67 -5.34 -2.53 15.89
CA ALA A 67 -4.65 -2.19 17.12
C ALA A 67 -5.28 -0.99 17.85
N GLY A 68 -6.22 -0.28 17.20
CA GLY A 68 -6.75 0.98 17.73
C GLY A 68 -5.68 2.07 17.71
N THR A 69 -5.57 2.85 18.78
CA THR A 69 -4.56 3.90 18.91
C THR A 69 -3.37 3.40 19.73
N VAL A 70 -2.17 3.38 19.14
CA VAL A 70 -0.94 2.90 19.77
C VAL A 70 0.15 3.97 19.73
N ASN A 71 0.78 4.21 20.87
CA ASN A 71 1.98 5.03 20.97
C ASN A 71 3.17 4.16 21.37
N VAL A 72 4.23 4.18 20.55
CA VAL A 72 5.53 3.57 20.85
C VAL A 72 6.45 4.69 21.31
N ASN A 73 6.70 4.76 22.63
CA ASN A 73 7.37 5.91 23.24
C ASN A 73 8.89 5.84 23.18
N GLY A 74 9.47 4.65 23.07
CA GLY A 74 10.91 4.51 22.86
C GLY A 74 11.32 4.70 21.40
N ALA A 75 12.59 5.00 21.17
CA ALA A 75 13.10 5.22 19.83
C ALA A 75 13.13 3.92 19.01
N MET A 76 12.75 4.01 17.75
CA MET A 76 13.09 2.98 16.78
C MET A 76 14.61 2.92 16.57
N VAL A 77 15.18 1.71 16.58
CA VAL A 77 16.60 1.53 16.26
C VAL A 77 16.80 1.80 14.76
N ASP A 78 17.85 2.55 14.43
CA ASP A 78 18.26 2.78 13.04
C ASP A 78 18.73 1.46 12.43
N THR A 79 17.95 0.92 11.51
CA THR A 79 18.24 -0.36 10.86
C THR A 79 18.50 -0.11 9.39
N SER A 80 19.77 -0.10 9.00
CA SER A 80 20.19 0.26 7.65
C SER A 80 19.66 -0.69 6.57
N ASP A 81 19.22 -1.92 6.93
CA ASP A 81 18.87 -2.96 5.98
C ASP A 81 17.69 -3.84 6.45
N GLY A 82 16.51 -3.70 5.83
CA GLY A 82 15.37 -4.61 6.00
C GLY A 82 14.49 -4.34 7.22
N GLY A 83 13.35 -5.05 7.28
CA GLY A 83 12.26 -4.80 8.23
C GLY A 83 11.13 -3.97 7.62
N GLY A 84 10.04 -3.85 8.38
CA GLY A 84 8.80 -3.29 7.89
C GLY A 84 7.92 -2.78 9.02
N ILE A 85 7.22 -1.66 8.81
CA ILE A 85 6.07 -1.30 9.64
C ILE A 85 4.82 -1.44 8.79
N THR A 86 3.90 -2.28 9.24
CA THR A 86 2.58 -2.45 8.64
C THR A 86 1.53 -1.95 9.61
N VAL A 87 0.69 -1.01 9.19
CA VAL A 87 -0.41 -0.46 10.00
C VAL A 87 -1.71 -0.63 9.23
N THR A 88 -2.63 -1.44 9.74
CA THR A 88 -3.87 -1.82 9.06
C THR A 88 -5.04 -1.88 10.06
N GLY A 89 -6.27 -2.05 9.54
CA GLY A 89 -7.41 -2.32 10.41
C GLY A 89 -7.91 -1.10 11.19
N ASN A 90 -7.91 0.07 10.55
CA ASN A 90 -8.26 1.35 11.18
C ASN A 90 -7.40 1.72 12.40
N SER A 91 -6.12 1.31 12.38
CA SER A 91 -5.18 1.60 13.47
C SER A 91 -4.58 3.00 13.31
N ASN A 92 -4.30 3.67 14.43
CA ASN A 92 -3.59 4.94 14.49
C ASN A 92 -2.33 4.77 15.34
N VAL A 93 -1.18 4.70 14.69
CA VAL A 93 0.09 4.37 15.33
C VAL A 93 1.02 5.58 15.28
N THR A 94 1.60 5.92 16.43
CA THR A 94 2.69 6.90 16.52
C THR A 94 3.92 6.21 17.06
N VAL A 95 5.03 6.30 16.33
CA VAL A 95 6.32 5.78 16.77
C VAL A 95 7.27 6.95 17.02
N GLY A 96 7.71 7.08 18.27
CA GLY A 96 8.70 8.06 18.67
C GLY A 96 10.12 7.69 18.21
N GLY A 97 11.03 8.66 18.25
CA GLY A 97 12.46 8.44 18.01
C GLY A 97 13.02 9.07 16.75
N THR A 98 14.20 8.60 16.38
CA THR A 98 15.17 9.35 15.57
C THR A 98 15.16 9.05 14.09
N ARG A 99 15.15 7.79 13.64
CA ARG A 99 15.25 7.45 12.21
C ARG A 99 14.77 6.03 11.95
N TYR A 100 13.96 5.86 10.92
CA TYR A 100 13.62 4.54 10.38
C TYR A 100 14.13 4.40 8.94
N THR A 101 14.62 3.20 8.63
CA THR A 101 14.97 2.78 7.28
C THR A 101 14.39 1.38 7.07
N GLY A 102 13.42 1.26 6.17
CA GLY A 102 12.72 0.00 5.91
C GLY A 102 11.38 0.20 5.20
N ASN A 103 10.66 -0.90 4.98
CA ASN A 103 9.40 -0.87 4.27
C ASN A 103 8.28 -0.27 5.13
N VAL A 104 7.29 0.34 4.49
CA VAL A 104 6.09 0.85 5.16
C VAL A 104 4.87 0.39 4.39
N THR A 105 3.88 -0.13 5.11
CA THR A 105 2.56 -0.41 4.57
C THR A 105 1.52 0.23 5.48
N VAL A 106 0.69 1.12 4.93
CA VAL A 106 -0.44 1.71 5.67
C VAL A 106 -1.73 1.39 4.94
N GLY A 107 -2.56 0.54 5.54
CA GLY A 107 -3.85 0.15 4.98
C GLY A 107 -4.90 1.25 5.08
N SER A 108 -5.99 1.06 4.32
CA SER A 108 -7.13 2.00 4.32
C SER A 108 -7.66 2.26 5.74
N GLY A 109 -8.07 3.51 5.99
CA GLY A 109 -8.55 4.00 7.28
C GLY A 109 -7.50 4.04 8.40
N SER A 110 -6.26 3.65 8.13
CA SER A 110 -5.18 3.60 9.12
C SER A 110 -4.23 4.78 8.96
N THR A 111 -3.54 5.14 10.05
CA THR A 111 -2.55 6.22 10.08
C THR A 111 -1.27 5.76 10.77
N LEU A 112 -0.12 6.07 10.18
CA LEU A 112 1.19 5.92 10.79
C LEU A 112 1.88 7.29 10.90
N ASN A 113 2.37 7.62 12.09
CA ASN A 113 3.11 8.85 12.36
C ASN A 113 4.54 8.49 12.77
N LEU A 114 5.52 9.00 12.02
CA LEU A 114 6.95 8.82 12.29
C LEU A 114 7.65 10.18 12.38
N GLY A 115 8.67 10.27 13.24
CA GLY A 115 9.52 11.45 13.35
C GLY A 115 10.32 11.67 12.08
N GLN A 116 11.28 10.80 11.80
CA GLN A 116 12.12 10.87 10.61
C GLN A 116 12.24 9.50 9.96
N VAL A 117 12.21 9.50 8.63
CA VAL A 117 12.45 8.32 7.80
C VAL A 117 13.47 8.66 6.74
N ASP A 118 14.47 7.79 6.58
CA ASP A 118 15.43 7.86 5.48
C ASP A 118 15.19 6.60 4.63
N PHE A 119 14.47 6.77 3.52
CA PHE A 119 14.14 5.65 2.63
C PHE A 119 15.39 5.21 1.86
N LYS A 120 15.70 3.92 1.97
CA LYS A 120 16.85 3.28 1.34
C LYS A 120 16.39 1.92 0.81
N SER A 121 16.28 1.78 -0.52
CA SER A 121 15.75 0.56 -1.15
C SER A 121 14.44 0.06 -0.52
N SER A 122 13.55 1.00 -0.18
CA SER A 122 12.33 0.74 0.57
C SER A 122 11.10 0.75 -0.33
N ASP A 123 10.19 -0.18 -0.05
CA ASP A 123 8.86 -0.24 -0.65
C ASP A 123 7.83 0.34 0.31
N ILE A 124 7.20 1.44 -0.13
CA ILE A 124 6.26 2.23 0.65
C ILE A 124 4.89 2.13 0.00
N THR A 125 3.98 1.41 0.63
CA THR A 125 2.63 1.13 0.10
C THR A 125 1.58 1.81 0.96
N LEU A 126 0.77 2.70 0.38
CA LEU A 126 -0.13 3.56 1.11
C LEU A 126 -1.56 3.47 0.54
N ASP A 127 -2.46 2.86 1.28
CA ASP A 127 -3.92 3.01 1.15
C ASP A 127 -4.49 3.97 2.21
N GLY A 128 -3.77 4.17 3.32
CA GLY A 128 -4.08 5.12 4.38
C GLY A 128 -3.07 6.27 4.45
N THR A 129 -2.91 6.85 5.65
CA THR A 129 -2.12 8.07 5.84
C THR A 129 -0.75 7.79 6.48
N LEU A 130 0.32 8.24 5.84
CA LEU A 130 1.66 8.29 6.43
C LEU A 130 2.06 9.74 6.73
N ASN A 131 2.31 10.06 7.99
CA ASN A 131 2.77 11.38 8.41
C ASN A 131 4.23 11.32 8.87
N LEU A 132 5.07 12.18 8.29
CA LEU A 132 6.49 12.29 8.57
C LEU A 132 6.84 13.71 8.99
N THR A 133 7.70 13.87 9.99
CA THR A 133 8.29 15.19 10.28
C THR A 133 9.45 15.49 9.32
N VAL A 134 10.31 14.50 9.07
CA VAL A 134 11.46 14.59 8.15
C VAL A 134 11.46 13.37 7.24
N CYS A 135 11.77 13.57 5.95
CA CYS A 135 11.91 12.49 4.98
C CYS A 135 13.19 12.68 4.16
N GLY A 136 14.10 11.73 4.26
CA GLY A 136 15.30 11.61 3.43
C GLY A 136 15.15 10.50 2.38
N ILE A 137 15.75 10.68 1.21
CA ILE A 137 15.95 9.66 0.19
C ILE A 137 17.45 9.34 0.15
N ASP A 138 17.83 8.23 0.76
CA ASP A 138 19.22 7.80 0.84
C ASP A 138 19.71 7.35 -0.56
N PRO A 139 20.89 7.82 -1.01
CA PRO A 139 21.44 7.43 -2.30
C PRO A 139 21.98 5.99 -2.38
N GLY A 140 22.05 5.28 -1.26
CA GLY A 140 22.44 3.88 -1.20
C GLY A 140 21.35 2.94 -1.74
N GLY A 141 21.59 2.30 -2.88
CA GLY A 141 20.75 1.21 -3.40
C GLY A 141 19.81 1.61 -4.55
N ASN A 142 18.65 0.96 -4.67
CA ASN A 142 17.76 1.06 -5.85
C ASN A 142 16.75 2.22 -5.79
N GLY A 143 16.95 3.22 -4.91
CA GLY A 143 15.98 4.28 -4.63
C GLY A 143 14.75 3.80 -3.84
N ALA A 144 13.81 4.70 -3.57
CA ALA A 144 12.56 4.39 -2.87
C ALA A 144 11.39 4.23 -3.86
N ARG A 145 10.49 3.26 -3.62
CA ARG A 145 9.27 3.07 -4.40
C ARG A 145 8.05 3.41 -3.56
N LEU A 146 7.32 4.46 -3.96
CA LEU A 146 6.06 4.85 -3.36
C LEU A 146 4.91 4.36 -4.24
N VAL A 147 4.06 3.52 -3.67
CA VAL A 147 2.88 2.94 -4.31
C VAL A 147 1.65 3.40 -3.54
N PHE A 148 0.82 4.21 -4.18
CA PHE A 148 -0.41 4.72 -3.59
C PHE A 148 -1.59 3.89 -4.06
N GLY A 149 -2.36 3.31 -3.15
CA GLY A 149 -3.72 2.89 -3.49
C GLY A 149 -4.68 4.07 -3.52
N ILE A 150 -6.00 3.84 -3.57
CA ILE A 150 -6.99 4.88 -3.86
C ILE A 150 -7.05 5.98 -2.78
N GLY A 151 -6.89 5.61 -1.51
CA GLY A 151 -6.98 6.54 -0.36
C GLY A 151 -5.62 7.03 0.18
N GLY A 152 -4.51 6.50 -0.32
CA GLY A 152 -3.18 6.74 0.22
C GLY A 152 -2.72 8.19 0.22
N ILE A 153 -2.16 8.68 1.32
CA ILE A 153 -1.56 10.02 1.37
C ILE A 153 -0.27 9.95 2.19
N MET A 154 0.74 10.68 1.74
CA MET A 154 1.97 10.92 2.48
C MET A 154 2.11 12.40 2.79
N ASN A 155 2.21 12.76 4.07
CA ASN A 155 2.44 14.12 4.52
C ASN A 155 3.84 14.24 5.09
N VAL A 156 4.59 15.25 4.65
CA VAL A 156 5.94 15.57 5.15
C VAL A 156 5.97 17.01 5.60
N ASN A 157 6.29 17.25 6.88
CA ASN A 157 6.28 18.61 7.43
C ASN A 157 7.42 19.50 6.92
N GLN A 158 8.44 18.90 6.31
CA GLN A 158 9.63 19.57 5.81
C GLN A 158 9.85 19.29 4.32
N LYS A 159 10.93 19.84 3.77
CA LYS A 159 11.40 19.45 2.45
C LYS A 159 11.88 18.01 2.47
N ILE A 160 11.56 17.27 1.42
CA ILE A 160 12.13 15.95 1.18
C ILE A 160 13.54 16.14 0.62
N TRP A 161 14.56 15.55 1.24
CA TRP A 161 15.97 15.77 0.89
C TRP A 161 16.65 14.48 0.44
N GLY A 162 17.72 14.56 -0.36
CA GLY A 162 18.57 13.40 -0.68
C GLY A 162 18.96 13.25 -2.15
N ALA A 163 20.08 12.56 -2.40
CA ALA A 163 20.78 12.51 -3.69
C ALA A 163 20.32 11.36 -4.61
N SER A 164 19.04 11.01 -4.61
CA SER A 164 18.52 9.94 -5.47
C SER A 164 17.08 10.15 -5.91
N SER A 165 16.69 9.36 -6.92
CA SER A 165 15.35 9.38 -7.46
C SER A 165 14.44 8.44 -6.69
N PHE A 166 13.22 8.88 -6.37
CA PHE A 166 12.15 8.00 -5.92
C PHE A 166 11.10 7.86 -7.01
N SER A 167 10.42 6.71 -7.03
CA SER A 167 9.34 6.45 -7.99
C SER A 167 7.98 6.59 -7.32
N VAL A 168 7.02 7.18 -8.04
CA VAL A 168 5.62 7.30 -7.60
C VAL A 168 4.72 6.58 -8.59
N SER A 169 3.90 5.66 -8.09
CA SER A 169 2.96 4.83 -8.85
C SER A 169 1.70 4.57 -8.03
N GLY A 170 0.65 3.99 -8.61
CA GLY A 170 -0.53 3.67 -7.82
C GLY A 170 -1.81 3.29 -8.57
N LEU A 171 -2.90 3.27 -7.80
CA LEU A 171 -4.28 3.05 -8.24
C LEU A 171 -5.09 4.34 -8.19
N LEU A 172 -5.91 4.56 -9.21
CA LEU A 172 -6.84 5.68 -9.31
C LEU A 172 -8.29 5.18 -9.41
N ALA A 173 -9.20 5.83 -8.67
CA ALA A 173 -10.62 5.52 -8.70
C ALA A 173 -11.28 6.15 -9.93
N THR A 174 -11.35 5.42 -11.03
CA THR A 174 -11.87 5.94 -12.31
C THR A 174 -13.39 5.92 -12.41
N THR A 175 -14.09 5.39 -11.42
CA THR A 175 -15.55 5.47 -11.30
C THR A 175 -15.97 6.21 -10.04
N SER A 176 -17.11 6.91 -10.10
CA SER A 176 -17.72 7.59 -8.96
C SER A 176 -19.23 7.36 -8.92
N THR A 177 -19.74 7.09 -7.73
CA THR A 177 -21.19 7.01 -7.47
C THR A 177 -21.84 8.39 -7.33
N ASP A 178 -21.05 9.45 -7.20
CA ASP A 178 -21.53 10.83 -7.05
C ASP A 178 -21.81 11.49 -8.41
N LEU A 179 -21.35 10.88 -9.51
CA LEU A 179 -21.58 11.34 -10.88
C LEU A 179 -22.68 10.51 -11.53
N THR A 180 -23.50 11.14 -12.37
CA THR A 180 -24.51 10.40 -13.14
C THR A 180 -23.86 9.62 -14.29
N VAL A 181 -24.50 8.53 -14.72
CA VAL A 181 -23.97 7.70 -15.82
C VAL A 181 -23.77 8.54 -17.07
N GLY A 182 -22.55 8.52 -17.62
CA GLY A 182 -22.15 9.29 -18.80
C GLY A 182 -21.60 10.68 -18.49
N GLU A 183 -21.59 11.11 -17.23
CA GLU A 183 -20.83 12.28 -16.79
C GLU A 183 -19.37 11.92 -16.53
N PHE A 184 -18.49 12.87 -16.84
CA PHE A 184 -17.05 12.77 -16.66
C PHE A 184 -16.55 14.01 -15.94
N GLN A 185 -15.64 13.82 -14.99
CA GLN A 185 -15.06 14.90 -14.22
C GLN A 185 -13.54 14.74 -14.11
N PHE A 186 -12.83 15.86 -14.23
CA PHE A 186 -11.43 15.89 -13.81
C PHE A 186 -11.35 15.86 -12.29
N VAL A 187 -10.54 14.96 -11.76
CA VAL A 187 -10.20 14.87 -10.35
C VAL A 187 -8.71 15.09 -10.20
N THR A 188 -8.35 15.93 -9.23
CA THR A 188 -6.96 16.12 -8.81
C THR A 188 -6.81 15.57 -7.40
N ARG A 189 -5.82 14.69 -7.21
CA ARG A 189 -5.47 14.12 -5.91
C ARG A 189 -4.04 14.50 -5.56
N THR A 190 -3.85 15.00 -4.35
CA THR A 190 -2.52 15.18 -3.76
C THR A 190 -2.08 13.86 -3.14
N LEU A 191 -0.96 13.32 -3.61
CA LEU A 191 -0.38 12.06 -3.14
C LEU A 191 0.65 12.31 -2.03
N VAL A 192 1.50 13.32 -2.26
CA VAL A 192 2.51 13.76 -1.30
C VAL A 192 2.30 15.23 -1.03
N THR A 193 2.15 15.60 0.24
CA THR A 193 2.23 17.00 0.69
C THR A 193 3.59 17.24 1.32
N SER A 194 4.32 18.26 0.87
CA SER A 194 5.63 18.61 1.43
C SER A 194 5.97 20.09 1.27
N ALA A 195 7.00 20.57 1.98
CA ALA A 195 7.52 21.92 1.78
C ALA A 195 8.42 22.06 0.52
N GLY A 196 8.48 21.02 -0.31
CA GLY A 196 9.29 20.94 -1.52
C GLY A 196 10.36 19.86 -1.47
N PHE A 197 11.22 19.88 -2.48
CA PHE A 197 12.30 18.91 -2.67
C PHE A 197 13.66 19.64 -2.60
N ASP A 198 14.60 19.09 -1.84
CA ASP A 198 15.98 19.57 -1.73
C ASP A 198 16.94 18.50 -2.31
N GLY A 199 17.08 18.54 -3.63
CA GLY A 199 17.79 17.51 -4.40
C GLY A 199 16.90 16.33 -4.82
N GLY A 200 17.46 15.44 -5.64
CA GLY A 200 16.77 14.27 -6.20
C GLY A 200 15.87 14.59 -7.40
N SER A 201 15.47 13.56 -8.13
CA SER A 201 14.48 13.68 -9.21
C SER A 201 13.32 12.71 -8.97
N ILE A 202 12.09 13.12 -9.19
CA ILE A 202 10.95 12.23 -9.04
C ILE A 202 10.79 11.47 -10.35
N SER A 203 10.98 10.15 -10.29
CA SER A 203 10.58 9.28 -11.38
C SER A 203 9.08 9.05 -11.27
N LEU A 204 8.35 9.40 -12.33
CA LEU A 204 6.91 9.29 -12.37
C LEU A 204 6.57 7.94 -13.01
N GLY A 205 6.22 6.97 -12.16
CA GLY A 205 5.84 5.61 -12.57
C GLY A 205 4.41 5.53 -13.12
N ASP A 206 3.96 4.30 -13.32
CA ASP A 206 2.68 4.02 -13.94
C ASP A 206 1.53 4.01 -12.92
N PHE A 207 0.38 4.52 -13.36
CA PHE A 207 -0.87 4.39 -12.61
C PHE A 207 -1.82 3.46 -13.35
N THR A 208 -2.61 2.74 -12.57
CA THR A 208 -3.65 1.83 -13.06
C THR A 208 -5.00 2.25 -12.49
N ALA A 209 -6.07 1.89 -13.17
CA ALA A 209 -7.41 2.08 -12.65
C ALA A 209 -7.68 1.10 -11.49
N GLU A 210 -8.71 1.40 -10.69
CA GLU A 210 -9.16 0.56 -9.58
C GLU A 210 -9.54 -0.87 -9.96
N ASP A 211 -9.91 -1.11 -11.23
CA ASP A 211 -10.17 -2.45 -11.79
C ASP A 211 -8.90 -3.16 -12.30
N GLY A 212 -7.73 -2.52 -12.15
CA GLY A 212 -6.44 -3.01 -12.60
C GLY A 212 -6.13 -2.72 -14.07
N SER A 213 -7.01 -2.04 -14.81
CA SER A 213 -6.74 -1.67 -16.20
C SER A 213 -5.64 -0.60 -16.31
N ALA A 214 -4.89 -0.64 -17.40
CA ALA A 214 -3.82 0.30 -17.66
C ALA A 214 -4.38 1.69 -18.00
N LEU A 215 -3.80 2.74 -17.41
CA LEU A 215 -4.09 4.12 -17.78
C LEU A 215 -2.99 4.68 -18.67
N THR A 216 -3.36 5.63 -19.53
CA THR A 216 -2.41 6.31 -20.41
C THR A 216 -1.94 7.61 -19.77
N LYS A 217 -0.62 7.79 -19.68
CA LYS A 217 -0.05 9.04 -19.18
C LYS A 217 -0.22 10.15 -20.23
N ALA A 218 -0.91 11.23 -19.86
CA ALA A 218 -1.04 12.42 -20.68
C ALA A 218 0.29 13.18 -20.76
N SER A 219 0.46 14.00 -21.81
CA SER A 219 1.67 14.81 -22.01
C SER A 219 1.70 16.11 -21.20
N GLY A 220 0.58 16.51 -20.61
CA GLY A 220 0.41 17.77 -19.89
C GLY A 220 -0.85 17.77 -19.04
N LEU A 221 -1.07 18.86 -18.30
CA LEU A 221 -2.33 19.11 -17.59
C LEU A 221 -3.48 19.06 -18.61
N MET A 222 -4.53 18.34 -18.24
CA MET A 222 -5.70 18.12 -19.08
C MET A 222 -6.69 19.26 -18.85
N GLU A 223 -7.14 19.87 -19.94
CA GLU A 223 -8.06 21.00 -19.96
C GLU A 223 -9.17 20.76 -20.99
N GLY A 224 -10.33 21.39 -20.79
CA GLY A 224 -11.49 21.26 -21.67
C GLY A 224 -12.50 20.23 -21.18
N ASN A 225 -13.00 19.38 -22.08
CA ASN A 225 -14.01 18.37 -21.76
C ASN A 225 -13.35 17.10 -21.20
N ALA A 226 -13.70 16.70 -19.97
CA ALA A 226 -13.13 15.53 -19.31
C ALA A 226 -13.39 14.21 -20.07
N ALA A 227 -14.49 14.12 -20.82
CA ALA A 227 -14.82 12.92 -21.61
C ALA A 227 -13.73 12.59 -22.65
N ASP A 228 -13.05 13.59 -23.18
CA ASP A 228 -12.00 13.42 -24.20
C ASP A 228 -10.70 12.80 -23.62
N TYR A 229 -10.60 12.74 -22.30
CA TYR A 229 -9.43 12.26 -21.57
C TYR A 229 -9.72 11.00 -20.74
N GLN A 230 -10.80 10.28 -21.03
CA GLN A 230 -11.11 9.03 -20.34
C GLN A 230 -9.93 8.05 -20.41
N GLY A 231 -9.61 7.42 -19.27
CA GLY A 231 -8.49 6.48 -19.18
C GLY A 231 -7.11 7.14 -19.17
N GLN A 232 -7.04 8.48 -19.06
CA GLN A 232 -5.79 9.21 -18.96
C GLN A 232 -5.53 9.74 -17.54
N TYR A 233 -4.24 9.90 -17.21
CA TYR A 233 -3.77 10.57 -16.01
C TYR A 233 -2.56 11.45 -16.30
N TYR A 234 -2.36 12.48 -15.48
CA TYR A 234 -1.20 13.35 -15.52
C TYR A 234 -0.63 13.52 -14.11
N LEU A 235 0.64 13.16 -13.93
CA LEU A 235 1.35 13.29 -12.66
C LEU A 235 2.29 14.50 -12.73
N TYR A 236 2.22 15.39 -11.75
CA TYR A 236 2.95 16.64 -11.73
C TYR A 236 3.29 17.08 -10.31
N THR A 237 4.17 18.07 -10.21
CA THR A 237 4.47 18.74 -8.95
C THR A 237 3.97 20.18 -8.96
N GLU A 238 3.46 20.64 -7.83
CA GLU A 238 2.97 22.00 -7.66
C GLU A 238 3.20 22.44 -6.21
N ASN A 239 3.87 23.57 -6.00
CA ASN A 239 4.15 24.13 -4.67
C ASN A 239 4.84 23.18 -3.67
N GLY A 240 5.55 22.16 -4.17
CA GLY A 240 6.21 21.14 -3.35
C GLY A 240 5.38 19.87 -3.14
N ASP A 241 4.14 19.85 -3.59
CA ASP A 241 3.30 18.66 -3.56
C ASP A 241 3.53 17.79 -4.80
N VAL A 242 3.24 16.49 -4.68
CA VAL A 242 3.07 15.58 -5.81
C VAL A 242 1.59 15.33 -6.01
N LYS A 243 1.08 15.64 -7.20
CA LYS A 243 -0.34 15.58 -7.54
C LYS A 243 -0.57 14.76 -8.80
N VAL A 244 -1.69 14.04 -8.83
CA VAL A 244 -2.17 13.33 -10.02
C VAL A 244 -3.54 13.88 -10.41
N GLN A 245 -3.67 14.29 -11.67
CA GLN A 245 -4.94 14.62 -12.30
C GLN A 245 -5.39 13.42 -13.15
N TYR A 246 -6.66 13.05 -13.09
CA TYR A 246 -7.23 11.96 -13.87
C TYR A 246 -8.72 12.19 -14.10
N VAL A 247 -9.32 11.35 -14.94
CA VAL A 247 -10.76 11.42 -15.24
C VAL A 247 -11.51 10.35 -14.47
N VAL A 248 -12.64 10.75 -13.89
CA VAL A 248 -13.59 9.86 -13.24
C VAL A 248 -14.90 9.89 -14.01
N ALA A 249 -15.51 8.73 -14.21
CA ALA A 249 -16.81 8.57 -14.86
C ALA A 249 -17.90 8.18 -13.86
N GLY A 250 -19.15 8.57 -14.13
CA GLY A 250 -20.29 8.08 -13.37
C GLY A 250 -20.42 6.56 -13.43
N ALA A 251 -20.52 5.94 -12.26
CA ALA A 251 -20.62 4.49 -12.11
C ALA A 251 -21.89 3.98 -12.80
N VAL A 252 -21.73 2.98 -13.68
CA VAL A 252 -22.86 2.27 -14.29
C VAL A 252 -23.44 1.34 -13.23
N PRO A 253 -24.73 1.47 -12.84
CA PRO A 253 -25.35 0.53 -11.93
C PRO A 253 -25.23 -0.87 -12.53
N GLU A 254 -24.71 -1.83 -11.76
CA GLU A 254 -24.75 -3.22 -12.19
C GLU A 254 -26.20 -3.58 -12.54
N PRO A 255 -26.46 -4.24 -13.69
CA PRO A 255 -27.80 -4.68 -14.00
C PRO A 255 -28.25 -5.56 -12.85
N ALA A 256 -29.36 -5.18 -12.21
CA ALA A 256 -29.97 -5.97 -11.16
C ALA A 256 -30.09 -7.39 -11.70
N THR A 257 -29.23 -8.28 -11.21
CA THR A 257 -29.22 -9.68 -11.64
C THR A 257 -30.52 -10.24 -11.09
N ALA A 258 -31.58 -10.19 -11.89
CA ALA A 258 -32.85 -10.78 -11.55
C ALA A 258 -32.61 -12.29 -11.47
N THR A 259 -32.31 -12.77 -10.26
CA THR A 259 -32.30 -14.18 -9.93
C THR A 259 -33.76 -14.63 -9.99
N LEU A 260 -34.21 -14.98 -11.20
CA LEU A 260 -35.40 -15.79 -11.37
C LEU A 260 -35.15 -17.10 -10.63
N SER A 261 -35.73 -17.22 -9.44
CA SER A 261 -35.74 -18.49 -8.72
C SER A 261 -36.31 -19.58 -9.62
N LEU A 262 -35.91 -20.83 -9.39
CA LEU A 262 -36.36 -21.99 -10.17
C LEU A 262 -37.91 -22.06 -10.27
N LEU A 263 -38.62 -21.56 -9.25
CA LEU A 263 -40.07 -21.41 -9.24
C LEU A 263 -40.58 -20.31 -10.20
N GLY A 264 -39.88 -19.18 -10.29
CA GLY A 264 -40.20 -18.11 -11.25
C GLY A 264 -40.03 -18.56 -12.71
N LEU A 265 -39.01 -19.40 -12.98
CA LEU A 265 -38.81 -20.01 -14.30
C LEU A 265 -39.90 -21.06 -14.60
N ALA A 266 -40.27 -21.88 -13.62
CA ALA A 266 -41.35 -22.87 -13.76
C ALA A 266 -42.72 -22.21 -14.01
N ALA A 267 -43.05 -21.13 -13.29
CA ALA A 267 -44.30 -20.38 -13.48
C ALA A 267 -44.38 -19.71 -14.87
N LEU A 268 -43.24 -19.25 -15.41
CA LEU A 268 -43.18 -18.71 -16.77
C LEU A 268 -43.36 -19.81 -17.83
N MET A 269 -42.77 -20.99 -17.61
CA MET A 269 -42.93 -22.14 -18.52
C MET A 269 -44.34 -22.77 -18.47
N LEU A 270 -45.05 -22.67 -17.34
CA LEU A 270 -46.43 -23.13 -17.17
C LEU A 270 -47.47 -22.22 -17.85
N ARG A 271 -47.10 -21.02 -18.32
CA ARG A 271 -48.02 -20.07 -19.00
C ARG A 271 -48.20 -20.34 -20.49
N ARG A 272 -47.74 -21.48 -21.03
CA ARG A 272 -48.05 -21.89 -22.42
C ARG A 272 -49.13 -22.97 -22.45
N ARG A 273 -50.29 -22.56 -22.99
CA ARG A 273 -51.49 -23.31 -23.42
C ARG A 273 -52.67 -23.35 -22.44
N ARG A 274 -53.60 -22.42 -22.65
CA ARG A 274 -55.01 -22.76 -22.87
C ARG A 274 -55.46 -22.10 -24.17
N ALA A 275 -55.48 -22.89 -25.24
CA ALA A 275 -56.36 -22.75 -26.38
C ALA A 275 -57.19 -24.03 -26.42
#